data_AF-A0A349NJH4-F1
#
_entry.id   AF-A0A349NJH4-F1
#
_cell.length_a   1.000
_cell.length_b   1.000
_cell.length_c   1.000
_cell.angle_alpha   90.00
_cell.angle_beta   90.00
_cell.angle_gamma   90.00
#
_symmetry.space_group_name_H-M   'P 1'
#
loop_
_entity.id
_entity.type
_entity.pdbx_description
1 polymer ?
#
loop_
_entity_poly.entity_id
_entity_poly.type
_entity_poly.pdbx_seq_one_letter_code
_entity_poly.pdbx_strand_id
1 'polypeptide(L)'
;MDFFSILYSWLVGWYGQDLDQFLCDPSEGLNYLIIGIITIVVTVFFGLLYYKIIDKPKWAHWYCWLTTLVINIIVNFWWSWQWVLQNLYDGDMAVTDPTTGKLTTYVTEDNCLMFGIANSIMATLIFIVLSFAVFRFISTNCKYSPLCK
;
A
#
# COMPACT_ATOMS: atom_id res chain seq x y z
N MET A 1 -7.78 -3.91 -17.01
CA MET A 1 -6.94 -3.94 -15.79
C MET A 1 -5.89 -2.85 -15.92
N ASP A 2 -5.84 -1.95 -14.94
CA ASP A 2 -4.80 -0.93 -14.86
C ASP A 2 -3.51 -1.51 -14.25
N PHE A 3 -2.44 -0.70 -14.23
CA PHE A 3 -1.14 -1.09 -13.69
C PHE A 3 -1.21 -1.55 -12.22
N PHE A 4 -2.04 -0.90 -11.40
CA PHE A 4 -2.15 -1.23 -9.98
C PHE A 4 -2.89 -2.54 -9.77
N SER A 5 -3.98 -2.77 -10.51
CA SER A 5 -4.69 -4.05 -10.53
C SER A 5 -3.74 -5.23 -10.83
N ILE A 6 -2.80 -5.08 -11.78
CA ILE A 6 -1.79 -6.11 -12.06
C ILE A 6 -0.85 -6.32 -10.86
N LEU A 7 -0.39 -5.26 -10.20
CA LEU A 7 0.50 -5.39 -9.05
C LEU A 7 -0.17 -6.10 -7.86
N TYR A 8 -1.41 -5.72 -7.54
CA TYR A 8 -2.16 -6.32 -6.45
C TYR A 8 -2.63 -7.74 -6.77
N SER A 9 -2.80 -8.08 -8.06
CA SER A 9 -3.20 -9.43 -8.49
C SER A 9 -2.28 -10.54 -7.96
N TRP A 10 -1.00 -10.23 -7.71
CA TRP A 10 -0.01 -11.16 -7.14
C TRP A 10 -0.36 -11.62 -5.72
N LEU A 11 -1.17 -10.85 -5.00
CA LEU A 11 -1.53 -11.07 -3.60
C LEU A 11 -3.02 -11.38 -3.40
N VAL A 12 -3.79 -11.55 -4.47
CA VAL A 12 -5.24 -11.88 -4.41
C VAL A 12 -5.51 -13.13 -3.57
N GLY A 13 -4.60 -14.11 -3.61
CA GLY A 13 -4.72 -15.32 -2.77
C GLY A 13 -4.72 -15.04 -1.26
N TRP A 14 -4.34 -13.84 -0.83
CA TRP A 14 -4.28 -13.46 0.59
C TRP A 14 -5.55 -12.75 1.03
N TYR A 15 -6.04 -11.78 0.25
CA TYR A 15 -7.20 -10.97 0.60
C TYR A 15 -8.51 -11.45 -0.05
N GLY A 16 -8.45 -12.42 -0.96
CA GLY A 16 -9.62 -13.08 -1.53
C GLY A 16 -10.14 -12.46 -2.83
N GLN A 17 -10.82 -13.30 -3.63
CA GLN A 17 -11.36 -12.91 -4.93
C GLN A 17 -12.55 -11.95 -4.83
N ASP A 18 -13.37 -12.06 -3.78
CA ASP A 18 -14.54 -11.19 -3.61
C ASP A 18 -14.12 -9.73 -3.41
N LEU A 19 -13.08 -9.49 -2.59
CA LEU A 19 -12.54 -8.15 -2.40
C LEU A 19 -11.77 -7.68 -3.64
N ASP A 20 -11.07 -8.58 -4.35
CA ASP A 20 -10.44 -8.24 -5.63
C ASP A 20 -11.45 -7.75 -6.67
N GLN A 21 -12.61 -8.40 -6.73
CA GLN A 21 -13.68 -8.02 -7.66
C GLN A 21 -14.18 -6.60 -7.35
N PHE A 22 -14.44 -6.27 -6.08
CA PHE A 22 -14.82 -4.92 -5.68
C PHE A 22 -13.75 -3.88 -6.04
N LEU A 23 -12.47 -4.18 -5.79
CA LEU A 23 -11.37 -3.27 -6.08
C LEU A 23 -11.12 -3.08 -7.59
N CYS A 24 -11.44 -4.09 -8.40
CA CYS A 24 -11.37 -4.05 -9.86
C CYS A 24 -12.62 -3.44 -10.52
N ASP A 25 -13.74 -3.28 -9.79
CA ASP A 25 -15.02 -2.90 -10.38
C ASP A 25 -14.97 -1.46 -10.92
N PRO A 26 -15.04 -1.27 -12.25
CA PRO A 26 -14.99 0.06 -12.85
C PRO A 26 -16.20 0.93 -12.50
N SER A 27 -17.31 0.32 -12.08
CA SER A 27 -18.55 1.02 -11.72
C SER A 27 -18.49 1.61 -10.32
N GLU A 28 -17.77 0.97 -9.41
CA GLU A 28 -17.48 1.46 -8.04
C GLU A 28 -16.28 2.42 -8.01
N GLY A 29 -15.66 2.67 -9.16
CA GLY A 29 -14.60 3.66 -9.35
C GLY A 29 -13.20 3.08 -9.53
N LEU A 30 -12.21 3.97 -9.53
CA LEU A 30 -10.81 3.62 -9.77
C LEU A 30 -10.10 3.15 -8.48
N ASN A 31 -10.70 2.20 -7.74
CA ASN A 31 -10.30 1.83 -6.38
C ASN A 31 -8.82 1.38 -6.29
N TYR A 32 -8.38 0.47 -7.15
CA TYR A 32 -6.96 0.09 -7.22
C TYR A 32 -6.02 1.26 -7.51
N LEU A 33 -6.42 2.15 -8.40
CA LEU A 33 -5.63 3.32 -8.74
C LEU A 33 -5.58 4.33 -7.60
N ILE A 34 -6.69 4.56 -6.89
CA ILE A 34 -6.74 5.44 -5.72
C ILE A 34 -5.80 4.91 -4.64
N ILE A 35 -5.93 3.63 -4.29
CA ILE A 35 -5.09 2.98 -3.29
C ILE A 35 -3.62 3.03 -3.73
N GLY A 36 -3.34 2.66 -4.98
CA GLY A 36 -1.99 2.66 -5.55
C GLY A 36 -1.32 4.03 -5.52
N ILE A 37 -2.03 5.08 -5.92
CA ILE A 37 -1.54 6.46 -5.88
C ILE A 37 -1.27 6.90 -4.44
N ILE A 38 -2.18 6.63 -3.52
CA ILE A 38 -1.99 7.02 -2.12
C ILE A 38 -0.80 6.28 -1.51
N THR A 39 -0.64 4.98 -1.81
CA THR A 39 0.54 4.21 -1.39
C THR A 39 1.84 4.85 -1.90
N ILE A 40 1.88 5.29 -3.16
CA ILE A 40 3.04 6.01 -3.71
C ILE A 40 3.25 7.33 -2.99
N VAL A 41 2.21 8.15 -2.80
CA VAL A 41 2.31 9.47 -2.15
C VAL A 41 2.84 9.35 -0.72
N VAL A 42 2.30 8.43 0.08
CA VAL A 42 2.76 8.16 1.45
C VAL A 42 4.21 7.68 1.45
N THR A 43 4.54 6.76 0.54
CA THR A 43 5.91 6.24 0.41
C THR A 43 6.91 7.33 0.01
N VAL A 44 6.53 8.21 -0.92
CA VAL A 44 7.33 9.36 -1.33
C VAL A 44 7.51 10.33 -0.19
N PHE A 45 6.45 10.61 0.57
CA PHE A 45 6.52 11.49 1.74
C PHE A 45 7.56 11.00 2.76
N PHE A 46 7.50 9.72 3.17
CA PHE A 46 8.49 9.16 4.11
C PHE A 46 9.89 9.08 3.53
N GLY A 47 10.02 8.75 2.24
CA GLY A 47 11.29 8.76 1.54
C GLY A 47 11.95 10.14 1.54
N LEU A 48 11.20 11.19 1.20
CA LEU A 48 11.69 12.58 1.22
C LEU A 48 11.99 13.08 2.63
N LEU A 49 11.18 12.71 3.63
CA LEU A 49 11.47 13.02 5.02
C LEU A 49 12.85 12.52 5.44
N TYR A 50 13.18 11.26 5.12
CA TYR A 50 14.47 10.68 5.45
C TYR A 50 15.62 11.22 4.59
N TYR A 51 15.50 11.11 3.26
CA TYR A 51 16.61 11.37 2.34
C TYR A 51 16.84 12.86 2.02
N LYS A 52 15.87 13.75 2.29
CA LYS A 52 15.99 15.18 1.96
C LYS A 52 15.83 16.13 3.15
N ILE A 53 14.87 15.89 4.03
CA ILE A 53 14.57 16.82 5.13
C ILE A 53 15.45 16.55 6.36
N ILE A 54 15.52 15.29 6.79
CA ILE A 54 16.33 14.90 7.96
C ILE A 54 17.81 14.83 7.61
N ASP A 55 18.13 14.48 6.37
CA ASP A 55 19.45 14.29 5.73
C ASP A 55 20.67 14.87 6.49
N LYS A 56 21.07 14.19 7.57
CA LYS A 56 22.17 14.59 8.46
C LYS A 56 23.05 13.38 8.75
N PRO A 57 24.37 13.57 8.97
CA PRO A 57 25.30 12.47 9.21
C PRO A 57 24.88 11.50 10.31
N LYS A 58 24.30 12.00 11.41
CA LYS A 58 23.80 11.19 12.54
C LYS A 58 22.64 10.24 12.20
N TRP A 59 21.98 10.45 11.06
CA TRP A 59 20.86 9.63 10.59
C TRP A 59 21.26 8.76 9.38
N ALA A 60 22.50 8.87 8.90
CA ALA A 60 23.01 8.14 7.74
C ALA A 60 23.44 6.71 8.10
N HIS A 61 22.54 5.96 8.73
CA HIS A 61 22.76 4.58 9.16
C HIS A 61 21.68 3.65 8.61
N TRP A 62 22.02 2.39 8.39
CA TRP A 62 21.08 1.39 7.83
C TRP A 62 19.87 1.17 8.73
N TYR A 63 20.04 1.26 10.05
CA TYR A 63 18.95 1.11 11.01
C TYR A 63 18.00 2.31 10.99
N CYS A 64 18.47 3.52 10.70
CA CYS A 64 17.59 4.68 10.52
C CYS A 64 16.73 4.53 9.27
N TRP A 65 17.32 4.06 8.17
CA TRP A 65 16.59 3.71 6.95
C TRP A 65 15.55 2.61 7.22
N LEU A 66 15.92 1.56 7.96
CA LEU A 66 15.00 0.48 8.31
C LEU A 66 13.83 0.99 9.17
N THR A 67 14.09 1.89 10.12
CA THR A 67 13.03 2.53 10.91
C THR A 67 12.07 3.33 10.01
N THR A 68 12.58 4.08 9.04
CA THR A 68 11.72 4.77 8.06
C THR A 68 10.88 3.79 7.24
N LEU A 69 11.48 2.69 6.79
CA LEU A 69 10.76 1.63 6.08
C LEU A 69 9.64 1.03 6.95
N VAL A 70 9.92 0.70 8.21
CA VAL A 70 8.93 0.13 9.14
C VAL A 70 7.77 1.11 9.38
N ILE A 71 8.05 2.41 9.55
CA ILE A 71 6.99 3.42 9.69
C ILE A 71 6.16 3.49 8.40
N ASN A 72 6.80 3.48 7.23
CA ASN A 72 6.10 3.46 5.94
C ASN A 72 5.17 2.24 5.81
N ILE A 73 5.65 1.06 6.20
CA ILE A 73 4.87 -0.19 6.21
C ILE A 73 3.64 -0.06 7.09
N ILE A 74 3.81 0.40 8.34
CA ILE A 74 2.71 0.51 9.32
C ILE A 74 1.64 1.51 8.83
N VAL A 75 2.06 2.67 8.31
CA VAL A 75 1.11 3.69 7.85
C VAL A 75 0.33 3.23 6.62
N ASN A 76 1.00 2.62 5.64
CA ASN A 76 0.32 2.10 4.45
C ASN A 76 -0.61 0.93 4.79
N PHE A 77 -0.16 0.01 5.66
CA PHE A 77 -0.99 -1.06 6.20
C PHE A 77 -2.27 -0.49 6.80
N TRP A 78 -2.12 0.41 7.78
CA TRP A 78 -3.24 0.96 8.52
C TRP A 78 -4.21 1.71 7.61
N TRP A 79 -3.70 2.62 6.78
CA TRP A 79 -4.54 3.43 5.91
C TRP A 79 -5.36 2.57 4.94
N SER A 80 -4.73 1.62 4.24
CA SER A 80 -5.44 0.77 3.27
C SER A 80 -6.43 -0.18 3.93
N TRP A 81 -6.07 -0.79 5.07
CA TRP A 81 -6.99 -1.64 5.83
C TRP A 81 -8.22 -0.86 6.27
N GLN A 82 -8.04 0.30 6.90
CA GLN A 82 -9.16 1.11 7.36
C GLN A 82 -10.03 1.61 6.21
N TRP A 83 -9.42 1.93 5.06
CA TRP A 83 -10.17 2.35 3.87
C TRP A 83 -11.09 1.23 3.36
N VAL A 84 -10.58 0.01 3.15
CA VAL A 84 -11.44 -1.10 2.68
C VAL A 84 -12.44 -1.53 3.77
N LEU A 85 -12.08 -1.45 5.05
CA LEU A 85 -12.98 -1.77 6.15
C LEU A 85 -14.16 -0.78 6.23
N GLN A 86 -13.91 0.50 5.95
CA GLN A 86 -14.96 1.53 5.89
C GLN A 86 -15.94 1.23 4.75
N ASN A 87 -15.47 0.92 3.54
CA ASN A 87 -16.33 0.53 2.41
C ASN A 87 -17.15 -0.74 2.72
N LEU A 88 -16.58 -1.69 3.48
CA LEU A 88 -17.31 -2.87 3.93
C LEU A 88 -18.47 -2.49 4.86
N TYR A 89 -18.25 -1.59 5.82
CA TYR A 89 -19.27 -1.14 6.77
C TYR A 89 -20.31 -0.20 6.15
N ASP A 90 -19.92 0.59 5.15
CA ASP A 90 -20.85 1.45 4.40
C ASP A 90 -21.75 0.64 3.45
N GLY A 91 -21.40 -0.64 3.20
CA GLY A 91 -22.19 -1.57 2.39
C GLY A 91 -21.84 -1.54 0.90
N ASP A 92 -20.77 -0.83 0.52
CA ASP A 92 -20.34 -0.64 -0.87
C ASP A 92 -19.87 -1.94 -1.53
N MET A 93 -19.58 -2.97 -0.73
CA MET A 93 -19.13 -4.29 -1.21
C MET A 93 -20.26 -5.32 -1.38
N ALA A 94 -21.53 -4.89 -1.26
CA ALA A 94 -22.67 -5.78 -1.44
C ALA A 94 -22.90 -6.08 -2.92
N VAL A 95 -22.98 -7.37 -3.26
CA VAL A 95 -23.26 -7.84 -4.63
C VAL A 95 -24.60 -8.56 -4.68
N THR A 96 -25.28 -8.54 -5.83
CA THR A 96 -26.53 -9.32 -5.99
C THR A 96 -26.18 -10.79 -6.18
N ASP A 97 -26.62 -11.64 -5.25
CA ASP A 97 -26.45 -13.09 -5.33
C ASP A 97 -27.18 -13.64 -6.56
N PRO A 98 -26.49 -14.33 -7.49
CA PRO A 98 -27.07 -14.78 -8.75
C PRO A 98 -28.11 -15.91 -8.58
N THR A 99 -28.12 -16.60 -7.44
CA THR A 99 -29.02 -17.71 -7.12
C THR A 99 -30.27 -17.22 -6.41
N THR A 100 -30.12 -16.28 -5.47
CA THR A 100 -31.23 -15.80 -4.63
C THR A 100 -31.79 -14.43 -5.06
N GLY A 101 -31.07 -13.69 -5.90
CA GLY A 101 -31.42 -12.33 -6.33
C GLY A 101 -31.35 -11.29 -5.21
N LYS A 102 -30.74 -11.63 -4.07
CA LYS A 102 -30.63 -10.75 -2.91
C LYS A 102 -29.24 -10.13 -2.82
N LEU A 103 -29.17 -8.89 -2.35
CA LEU A 103 -27.92 -8.24 -1.96
C LEU A 103 -27.26 -9.03 -0.82
N THR A 104 -26.03 -9.48 -1.05
CA THR A 104 -25.21 -10.27 -0.14
C THR A 104 -23.78 -9.76 -0.19
N THR A 105 -23.11 -9.70 0.96
CA THR A 105 -21.71 -9.30 1.07
C THR A 105 -20.87 -10.53 1.41
N TYR A 106 -20.00 -10.95 0.50
CA TYR A 106 -19.10 -12.10 0.69
C TYR A 106 -17.74 -11.68 1.28
N VAL A 107 -17.39 -10.39 1.19
CA VAL A 107 -16.19 -9.83 1.80
C VAL A 107 -16.35 -9.78 3.32
N THR A 108 -15.32 -10.18 4.04
CA THR A 108 -15.26 -10.17 5.51
C THR A 108 -14.18 -9.20 6.03
N GLU A 109 -14.22 -8.90 7.33
CA GLU A 109 -13.19 -8.07 7.99
C GLU A 109 -11.78 -8.67 7.85
N ASP A 110 -11.67 -10.00 7.80
CA ASP A 110 -10.40 -10.70 7.60
C ASP A 110 -9.83 -10.44 6.20
N ASN A 111 -10.67 -10.38 5.16
CA ASN A 111 -10.25 -9.99 3.82
C ASN A 111 -9.66 -8.58 3.83
N CYS A 112 -10.32 -7.64 4.52
CA CYS A 112 -9.86 -6.27 4.68
C CYS A 112 -8.51 -6.18 5.40
N LEU A 113 -8.32 -6.94 6.48
CA LEU A 113 -7.06 -7.01 7.21
C LEU A 113 -5.93 -7.55 6.33
N MET A 114 -6.19 -8.65 5.62
CA MET A 114 -5.22 -9.25 4.69
C MET A 114 -4.88 -8.31 3.53
N PHE A 115 -5.83 -7.50 3.08
CA PHE A 115 -5.56 -6.47 2.09
C PHE A 115 -4.60 -5.39 2.61
N GLY A 116 -4.77 -4.97 3.87
CA GLY A 116 -3.80 -4.10 4.54
C GLY A 116 -2.39 -4.68 4.52
N ILE A 117 -2.26 -5.97 4.83
CA ILE A 117 -0.97 -6.68 4.77
C ILE A 117 -0.43 -6.68 3.33
N ALA A 118 -1.28 -6.96 2.33
CA ALA A 118 -0.88 -6.96 0.94
C ALA A 118 -0.37 -5.59 0.47
N ASN A 119 -1.07 -4.50 0.84
CA ASN A 119 -0.61 -3.15 0.54
C ASN A 119 0.71 -2.80 1.26
N SER A 120 0.93 -3.31 2.47
CA SER A 120 2.19 -3.08 3.19
C SER A 120 3.40 -3.69 2.46
N ILE A 121 3.21 -4.83 1.79
CA ILE A 121 4.21 -5.46 0.92
C ILE A 121 4.43 -4.60 -0.33
N MET A 122 3.36 -4.11 -0.96
CA MET A 122 3.48 -3.20 -2.11
C MET A 122 4.22 -1.91 -1.74
N ALA A 123 3.89 -1.29 -0.60
CA ALA A 123 4.57 -0.11 -0.09
C ALA A 123 6.05 -0.38 0.19
N THR A 124 6.39 -1.57 0.69
CA THR A 124 7.78 -2.01 0.89
C THR A 124 8.55 -2.07 -0.43
N LEU A 125 7.98 -2.73 -1.44
CA LEU A 125 8.61 -2.84 -2.76
C LEU A 125 8.81 -1.46 -3.39
N ILE A 126 7.80 -0.60 -3.34
CA ILE A 126 7.87 0.77 -3.86
C ILE A 126 8.94 1.58 -3.09
N PHE A 127 8.98 1.49 -1.76
CA PHE A 127 9.97 2.22 -0.96
C PHE A 127 11.40 1.79 -1.28
N ILE A 128 11.64 0.49 -1.43
CA ILE A 128 12.94 -0.06 -1.82
C ILE A 128 13.33 0.46 -3.21
N VAL A 129 12.44 0.33 -4.20
CA VAL A 129 12.69 0.79 -5.57
C VAL A 129 12.99 2.29 -5.58
N LEU A 130 12.18 3.12 -4.92
CA LEU A 130 12.39 4.56 -4.88
C LEU A 130 13.66 4.96 -4.12
N SER A 131 14.01 4.24 -3.05
CA SER A 131 15.27 4.46 -2.33
C SER A 131 16.48 4.31 -3.24
N PHE A 132 16.51 3.23 -4.04
CA PHE A 132 17.63 2.93 -4.93
C PHE A 132 17.58 3.68 -6.27
N ALA A 133 16.40 3.99 -6.80
CA ALA A 133 16.26 4.64 -8.10
C ALA A 133 16.25 6.16 -8.02
N VAL A 134 15.74 6.75 -6.93
CA VAL A 134 15.46 8.19 -6.86
C VAL A 134 16.13 8.82 -5.64
N PHE A 135 15.74 8.42 -4.42
CA PHE A 135 16.07 9.19 -3.22
C PHE A 135 17.57 9.25 -2.92
N ARG A 136 18.32 8.17 -3.19
CA ARG A 136 19.77 8.17 -3.05
C ARG A 136 20.47 9.26 -3.86
N PHE A 137 19.90 9.70 -4.98
CA PHE A 137 20.53 10.70 -5.86
C PHE A 137 20.23 12.13 -5.41
N ILE A 138 19.20 12.32 -4.59
CA ILE A 138 18.76 13.62 -4.08
C ILE A 138 19.42 13.93 -2.71
N SER A 139 19.80 12.89 -1.99
CA SER A 139 20.41 12.97 -0.66
C SER A 139 21.91 13.27 -0.70
N THR A 140 22.38 14.07 0.26
CA THR A 140 23.80 14.38 0.47
C THR A 140 24.45 13.45 1.48
N ASN A 141 23.80 13.21 2.63
CA ASN A 141 24.38 12.42 3.72
C ASN A 141 23.87 10.97 3.74
N CYS A 142 22.57 10.77 3.51
CA CYS A 142 21.91 9.45 3.61
C CYS A 142 21.97 8.61 2.32
N LYS A 143 22.63 9.10 1.27
CA LYS A 143 22.75 8.45 -0.06
C LYS A 143 23.21 6.99 -0.03
N TYR A 144 24.03 6.62 0.96
CA TYR A 144 24.58 5.28 1.07
C TYR A 144 23.68 4.33 1.87
N SER A 145 22.68 4.81 2.60
CA SER A 145 21.72 3.95 3.30
C SER A 145 20.78 3.26 2.30
N PRO A 146 20.50 1.96 2.45
CA PRO A 146 20.87 1.06 3.56
C PRO A 146 22.22 0.33 3.42
N LEU A 147 23.01 0.58 2.37
CA LEU A 147 24.31 -0.08 2.12
C LEU A 147 25.48 0.48 2.96
N CYS A 148 25.22 1.42 3.86
CA CYS A 148 26.18 1.95 4.81
C CYS A 148 26.36 1.01 6.01
N LYS A 149 27.54 1.07 6.66
CA LYS A 149 27.83 0.28 7.87
C LYS A 149 26.91 0.62 9.04
#